data_AF-A0A7J6X5I0-F1
#
_entry.id   AF-A0A7J6X5I0-F1
#
_cell.length_a   1.000
_cell.length_b   1.000
_cell.length_c   1.000
_cell.angle_alpha   90.00
_cell.angle_beta   90.00
_cell.angle_gamma   90.00
#
_symmetry.space_group_name_H-M   'P 1'
#
loop_
_entity.id
_entity.type
_entity.pdbx_description
1 polymer ?
#
loop_
_entity_poly.entity_id
_entity_poly.type
_entity_poly.pdbx_seq_one_letter_code
_entity_poly.pdbx_strand_id
1 'polypeptide(L)'
;VRNVHSCLADLGLPIAMSNTPTAWEIRQVLDCPQQNNSFDCGVFVMKFMELWNGSTLNAECRQEDMRFYRQKIVVDIILAKENLVRHYCPADDDFDEADMKAYVDDKVET
;
A
#
# COMPACT_ATOMS: atom_id res chain seq x y z
N VAL A 1 10.02 25.99 5.54
CA VAL A 1 8.74 25.26 5.75
C VAL A 1 8.16 25.75 7.07
N ARG A 2 6.95 26.32 7.07
CA ARG A 2 6.32 26.81 8.32
C ARG A 2 5.77 25.59 9.08
N ASN A 3 6.11 25.47 10.36
CA ASN A 3 5.59 24.41 11.22
C ASN A 3 4.08 24.63 11.40
N VAL A 4 3.28 23.55 11.38
CA VAL A 4 1.82 23.55 11.60
C VAL A 4 1.43 24.38 12.85
N HIS A 5 2.32 24.43 13.84
CA HIS A 5 2.18 25.24 15.04
C HIS A 5 2.06 26.75 14.81
N SER A 6 2.63 27.30 13.72
CA SER A 6 2.50 28.73 13.40
C SER A 6 1.13 29.09 12.83
N CYS A 7 0.45 28.14 12.17
CA CYS A 7 -0.85 28.40 11.54
C CYS A 7 -2.01 28.42 12.55
N LEU A 8 -1.83 27.80 13.73
CA LEU A 8 -2.87 27.75 14.77
C LEU A 8 -2.96 29.06 15.57
N ALA A 9 -1.85 29.81 15.67
CA ALA A 9 -1.82 31.10 16.36
C ALA A 9 -2.65 32.18 15.64
N ASP A 10 -2.76 32.11 14.31
CA ASP A 10 -3.47 33.08 13.48
C ASP A 10 -5.00 33.01 13.62
N LEU A 11 -5.54 31.94 14.22
CA LEU A 11 -6.99 31.71 14.34
C LEU A 11 -7.57 32.12 15.71
N GLY A 12 -6.76 32.64 16.63
CA GLY A 12 -7.24 33.22 17.90
C GLY A 12 -8.02 32.27 18.82
N LEU A 13 -7.90 30.95 18.64
CA LEU A 13 -8.61 29.97 19.46
C LEU A 13 -7.87 29.73 20.79
N PRO A 14 -8.58 29.67 21.93
CA PRO A 14 -7.96 29.42 23.22
C PRO A 14 -7.33 28.03 23.26
N ILE A 15 -6.07 27.96 23.68
CA ILE A 15 -5.32 26.72 23.87
C ILE A 15 -5.89 26.02 25.11
N ALA A 16 -6.97 25.25 24.92
CA ALA A 16 -7.48 24.36 25.96
C ALA A 16 -6.46 23.21 26.16
N MET A 17 -5.73 23.27 27.27
CA MET A 17 -4.94 22.14 27.75
C MET A 17 -5.86 21.08 28.35
N SER A 18 -6.21 20.05 27.58
CA SER A 18 -6.36 18.68 28.09
C SER A 18 -6.51 17.71 26.92
N ASN A 19 -5.61 16.73 26.87
CA ASN A 19 -5.62 15.55 25.98
C ASN A 19 -5.32 15.77 24.48
N THR A 20 -4.53 16.77 24.12
CA THR A 20 -3.87 16.76 22.82
C THR A 20 -2.72 15.75 22.84
N PRO A 21 -2.64 14.79 21.89
CA PRO A 21 -1.46 13.95 21.74
C PRO A 21 -0.24 14.87 21.63
N THR A 22 0.70 14.73 22.57
CA THR A 22 1.94 15.51 22.60
C THR A 22 2.81 15.07 21.43
N ALA A 23 2.57 15.67 20.26
CA ALA A 23 3.24 15.43 18.98
C ALA A 23 3.05 14.02 18.39
N TRP A 24 3.08 13.96 17.05
CA TRP A 24 3.11 12.69 16.31
C TRP A 24 4.51 12.09 16.39
N GLU A 25 4.60 10.82 16.80
CA GLU A 25 5.86 10.07 16.77
C GLU A 25 6.26 9.80 15.31
N ILE A 26 7.44 10.29 14.90
CA ILE A 26 8.00 9.98 13.58
C ILE A 26 8.82 8.70 13.71
N ARG A 27 8.46 7.67 12.93
CA ARG A 27 9.19 6.40 12.88
C ARG A 27 9.93 6.26 11.56
N GLN A 28 11.23 6.01 11.65
CA GLN A 28 12.04 5.60 10.51
C GLN A 28 12.41 4.12 10.67
N VAL A 29 11.93 3.28 9.77
CA VAL A 29 12.24 1.86 9.75
C VAL A 29 13.48 1.66 8.89
N LEU A 30 14.61 1.33 9.54
CA LEU A 30 15.90 1.14 8.85
C LEU A 30 16.01 -0.24 8.21
N ASP A 31 15.36 -1.25 8.79
CA ASP A 31 15.33 -2.61 8.27
C ASP A 31 14.06 -2.84 7.45
N CYS A 32 13.91 -2.04 6.38
CA CYS A 32 12.84 -2.21 5.42
C CYS A 32 13.33 -2.99 4.18
N PRO A 33 12.44 -3.72 3.49
CA PRO A 33 12.76 -4.41 2.26
C PRO A 33 13.44 -3.47 1.25
N GLN A 34 14.65 -3.85 0.82
CA GLN A 34 15.44 -3.05 -0.11
C GLN A 34 15.16 -3.45 -1.55
N GLN A 35 14.94 -2.45 -2.39
CA GLN A 35 14.77 -2.63 -3.83
C GLN A 35 16.10 -2.48 -4.56
N ASN A 36 16.41 -3.43 -5.44
CA ASN A 36 17.64 -3.38 -6.25
C ASN A 36 17.43 -2.93 -7.71
N ASN A 37 16.18 -2.78 -8.18
CA ASN A 37 15.88 -2.31 -9.54
C ASN A 37 15.33 -0.87 -9.52
N SER A 38 14.97 -0.30 -10.67
CA SER A 38 14.50 1.09 -10.77
C SER A 38 12.98 1.23 -10.91
N PHE A 39 12.22 0.13 -10.96
CA PHE A 39 10.83 0.14 -11.41
C PHE A 39 9.82 -0.46 -10.41
N ASP A 40 10.28 -1.11 -9.33
CA ASP A 40 9.38 -1.73 -8.35
C ASP A 40 9.04 -0.85 -7.15
N CYS A 41 9.44 0.43 -7.14
CA CYS A 41 9.34 1.27 -5.94
C CYS A 41 7.91 1.48 -5.47
N GLY A 42 6.96 1.58 -6.40
CA GLY A 42 5.55 1.62 -6.06
C GLY A 42 5.06 0.32 -5.42
N VAL A 43 5.53 -0.83 -5.90
CA VAL A 43 5.12 -2.16 -5.40
C VAL A 43 5.68 -2.39 -4.00
N PHE A 44 6.96 -2.05 -3.77
CA PHE A 44 7.56 -2.09 -2.44
C PHE A 44 6.81 -1.22 -1.43
N VAL A 45 6.44 0.00 -1.80
CA VAL A 45 5.67 0.90 -0.93
C VAL A 45 4.30 0.30 -0.62
N MET A 46 3.59 -0.24 -1.61
CA MET A 46 2.28 -0.89 -1.39
C MET A 46 2.39 -2.10 -0.47
N LYS A 47 3.35 -3.00 -0.71
CA LYS A 47 3.54 -4.18 0.15
C LYS A 47 4.02 -3.82 1.55
N PHE A 48 4.85 -2.79 1.70
CA PHE A 48 5.24 -2.28 3.02
C PHE A 48 4.00 -1.82 3.79
N MET A 49 3.14 -1.00 3.19
CA MET A 49 1.92 -0.51 3.83
C MET A 49 0.95 -1.64 4.20
N GLU A 50 0.83 -2.65 3.33
CA GLU A 50 -0.04 -3.81 3.55
C GLU A 50 0.45 -4.70 4.71
N LEU A 51 1.76 -4.90 4.81
CA LEU A 51 2.36 -5.80 5.82
C LEU A 51 2.69 -5.10 7.15
N TRP A 52 2.63 -3.78 7.20
CA TRP A 52 3.00 -2.99 8.38
C TRP A 52 1.91 -3.02 9.46
N ASN A 53 2.26 -3.53 10.64
CA ASN A 53 1.33 -3.59 11.79
C ASN A 53 1.40 -2.36 12.72
N GLY A 54 2.17 -1.34 12.36
CA GLY A 54 2.45 -0.18 13.21
C GLY A 54 3.83 -0.22 13.89
N SER A 55 4.46 -1.39 13.98
CA SER A 55 5.78 -1.57 14.64
C SER A 55 6.76 -2.40 13.83
N THR A 56 6.32 -3.46 13.15
CA THR A 56 7.13 -4.32 12.28
C THR A 56 6.32 -4.75 11.06
N LEU A 57 6.99 -5.40 10.10
CA LEU A 57 6.30 -6.12 9.04
C LEU A 57 5.83 -7.50 9.56
N ASN A 58 4.61 -7.88 9.20
CA ASN A 58 4.03 -9.17 9.58
C ASN A 58 4.57 -10.35 8.76
N ALA A 59 5.16 -10.08 7.60
CA ALA A 59 5.78 -11.07 6.71
C ALA A 59 6.98 -10.47 5.99
N GLU A 60 7.79 -11.34 5.38
CA GLU A 60 8.89 -10.93 4.52
C GLU A 60 8.34 -10.37 3.19
N CYS A 61 9.02 -9.39 2.61
CA CYS A 61 8.70 -8.85 1.29
C CYS A 61 9.94 -8.99 0.42
N ARG A 62 9.93 -9.96 -0.49
CA ARG A 62 11.11 -10.34 -1.27
C ARG A 62 11.02 -9.77 -2.67
N GLN A 63 12.16 -9.32 -3.21
CA GLN A 63 12.18 -8.73 -4.55
C GLN A 63 11.76 -9.72 -5.65
N GLU A 64 12.03 -11.00 -5.45
CA GLU A 64 11.64 -12.06 -6.39
C GLU A 64 10.11 -12.19 -6.56
N ASP A 65 9.34 -11.74 -5.56
CA ASP A 65 7.89 -11.81 -5.58
C ASP A 65 7.23 -10.62 -6.31
N MET A 66 7.99 -9.58 -6.64
CA MET A 66 7.45 -8.32 -7.20
C MET A 66 6.66 -8.54 -8.49
N ARG A 67 7.05 -9.53 -9.30
CA ARG A 67 6.29 -9.89 -10.51
C ARG A 67 4.87 -10.34 -10.17
N PHE A 68 4.72 -11.19 -9.16
CA PHE A 68 3.43 -11.70 -8.73
C PHE A 68 2.59 -10.60 -8.09
N TYR A 69 3.20 -9.73 -7.28
CA TYR A 69 2.50 -8.57 -6.73
C TYR A 69 1.98 -7.62 -7.81
N ARG A 70 2.78 -7.33 -8.85
CA ARG A 70 2.31 -6.53 -10.00
C ARG A 70 1.10 -7.17 -10.68
N GLN A 71 1.14 -8.48 -10.91
CA GLN A 71 0.02 -9.21 -11.50
C GLN A 71 -1.22 -9.15 -10.61
N LYS A 72 -1.07 -9.44 -9.32
CA LYS A 72 -2.16 -9.35 -8.34
C LYS A 72 -2.79 -7.95 -8.31
N ILE A 73 -1.99 -6.89 -8.25
CA ILE A 73 -2.51 -5.51 -8.24
C ILE A 73 -3.33 -5.23 -9.51
N VAL A 74 -2.83 -5.64 -10.68
CA VAL A 74 -3.55 -5.45 -11.95
C VAL A 74 -4.88 -6.21 -11.94
N VAL A 75 -4.89 -7.45 -11.45
CA VAL A 75 -6.10 -8.27 -11.32
C VAL A 75 -7.10 -7.62 -10.38
N ASP A 76 -6.66 -7.23 -9.19
CA ASP A 76 -7.50 -6.61 -8.18
C ASP A 76 -8.14 -5.32 -8.74
N ILE A 77 -7.39 -4.54 -9.53
CA ILE A 77 -7.92 -3.34 -10.21
C ILE A 77 -8.92 -3.69 -11.32
N ILE A 78 -8.60 -4.67 -12.19
CA ILE A 78 -9.45 -5.03 -13.32
C ILE A 78 -10.78 -5.61 -12.83
N LEU A 79 -10.73 -6.51 -11.84
CA LEU A 79 -11.88 -7.23 -11.32
C LEU A 79 -12.65 -6.45 -10.24
N ALA A 80 -12.09 -5.34 -9.74
CA ALA A 80 -12.76 -4.49 -8.76
C ALA A 80 -14.20 -4.17 -9.20
N LYS A 81 -15.15 -4.28 -8.27
CA LYS A 81 -16.56 -3.91 -8.53
C LYS A 81 -16.71 -2.42 -8.85
N GLU A 82 -15.77 -1.60 -8.39
CA GLU A 82 -15.65 -0.17 -8.67
C GLU A 82 -15.11 0.12 -10.08
N ASN A 83 -14.47 -0.85 -10.73
CA ASN A 83 -14.05 -0.71 -12.11
C ASN A 83 -15.29 -0.78 -13.03
N LEU A 84 -15.85 0.38 -13.35
CA LEU A 84 -17.06 0.52 -14.17
C LEU A 84 -16.93 -0.05 -15.59
N VAL A 85 -15.69 -0.24 -16.06
CA VAL A 85 -15.37 -0.81 -17.37
C VAL A 85 -14.85 -2.25 -17.29
N ARG A 86 -15.02 -2.94 -16.15
CA ARG A 86 -14.60 -4.34 -15.98
C ARG A 86 -15.22 -5.29 -17.03
N HIS A 87 -16.43 -4.96 -17.51
CA HIS A 87 -17.13 -5.70 -18.57
C HIS A 87 -16.64 -5.38 -19.99
N TYR A 88 -15.72 -4.42 -20.12
CA TYR A 88 -15.12 -3.96 -21.37
C TYR A 88 -13.66 -4.40 -21.49
N CYS A 89 -13.14 -5.19 -20.54
CA CYS A 89 -11.82 -5.77 -20.66
C CYS A 89 -11.82 -6.68 -21.89
N PRO A 90 -11.01 -6.41 -22.93
CA PRO A 90 -10.82 -7.31 -24.06
C PRO A 90 -9.94 -8.46 -23.58
N ALA A 91 -10.45 -9.23 -22.62
CA ALA A 91 -10.08 -10.61 -22.49
C ALA A 91 -10.73 -11.29 -23.70
N ASP A 92 -9.94 -11.57 -24.73
CA ASP A 92 -10.24 -12.70 -25.61
C ASP A 92 -10.64 -13.90 -24.73
N ASP A 93 -11.55 -14.74 -25.23
CA ASP A 93 -12.34 -15.77 -24.54
C ASP A 93 -11.58 -16.82 -23.67
N ASP A 94 -10.28 -16.64 -23.40
CA ASP A 94 -9.37 -17.49 -22.61
C ASP A 94 -8.98 -16.93 -21.23
N PHE A 95 -9.45 -15.73 -20.84
CA PHE A 95 -9.10 -15.16 -19.52
C PHE A 95 -10.11 -15.61 -18.44
N ASP A 96 -9.91 -16.80 -17.88
CA ASP A 96 -10.72 -17.26 -16.76
C ASP A 96 -10.30 -16.54 -15.46
N GLU A 97 -11.21 -15.70 -14.94
CA GLU A 97 -11.10 -15.04 -13.65
C GLU A 97 -10.74 -16.03 -12.52
N ALA A 98 -11.25 -17.27 -12.60
CA ALA A 98 -10.96 -18.33 -11.65
C ALA A 98 -9.50 -18.80 -11.72
N ASP A 99 -8.93 -18.90 -12.92
CA ASP A 99 -7.53 -19.35 -13.10
C ASP A 99 -6.54 -18.30 -12.59
N MET A 100 -6.82 -17.01 -12.82
CA MET A 100 -5.94 -15.96 -12.32
C MET A 100 -6.09 -15.75 -10.81
N LYS A 101 -7.31 -15.87 -10.29
CA LYS A 101 -7.54 -15.87 -8.84
C LYS A 101 -6.86 -17.07 -8.18
N ALA A 102 -6.96 -18.27 -8.75
CA ALA A 102 -6.27 -19.45 -8.26
C ALA A 102 -4.75 -19.32 -8.31
N TYR A 103 -4.19 -18.74 -9.39
CA TYR A 103 -2.75 -18.46 -9.52
C TYR A 103 -2.24 -17.48 -8.45
N VAL A 104 -3.03 -16.44 -8.16
CA VAL A 104 -2.69 -15.44 -7.15
C VAL A 104 -2.83 -16.03 -5.74
N ASP A 105 -3.89 -16.77 -5.45
CA ASP A 105 -4.13 -17.36 -4.13
C ASP A 105 -3.09 -18.47 -3.81
N ASP A 106 -2.69 -19.30 -4.79
CA ASP A 106 -1.67 -20.35 -4.63
C ASP A 106 -0.25 -19.81 -4.36
N LYS A 107 0.02 -18.55 -4.71
CA LYS A 107 1.38 -17.97 -4.68
C LYS A 107 1.57 -16.80 -3.71
N VAL A 108 0.50 -16.31 -3.07
CA VAL A 108 0.55 -15.12 -2.19
C VAL A 108 0.25 -15.45 -0.71
N GLU A 109 -0.21 -16.66 -0.38
CA GLU A 109 -0.49 -17.11 1.01
C GLU A 109 0.68 -17.83 1.73
N THR A 110 1.93 -17.72 1.27
CA THR A 110 3.11 -18.26 1.99
C THR A 110 3.97 -17.20 2.64
#